data_AF-A0A357FS40-F1
#
_entry.id   AF-A0A357FS40-F1
#
_cell.length_a   1.000
_cell.length_b   1.000
_cell.length_c   1.000
_cell.angle_alpha   90.00
_cell.angle_beta   90.00
_cell.angle_gamma   90.00
#
_symmetry.space_group_name_H-M   'P 1'
#
loop_
_entity.id
_entity.type
_entity.pdbx_description
1 polymer ?
#
loop_
_entity_poly.entity_id
_entity_poly.type
_entity_poly.pdbx_seq_one_letter_code
_entity_poly.pdbx_strand_id
1 'polypeptide(L)' 'MLDFEPEAAAAWSNTISEPNQRVEQLNRAILSWSASQPQQALQWVQEAELEADLRNALANQIGAD' A
#
# COMPACT_ATOMS: atom_id res chain seq x y z
N MET A 1 -16.78 -8.25 -7.10
CA MET A 1 -16.37 -7.62 -8.36
C MET A 1 -15.97 -6.22 -7.96
N LEU A 2 -14.70 -6.06 -7.60
CA LEU A 2 -14.11 -4.78 -7.26
C LEU A 2 -13.13 -4.53 -8.39
N ASP A 3 -13.61 -3.80 -9.38
CA ASP A 3 -12.83 -3.25 -10.47
C ASP A 3 -11.97 -2.12 -9.90
N PHE A 4 -10.89 -2.47 -9.21
CA PHE A 4 -9.83 -1.50 -8.94
C PHE A 4 -8.98 -1.39 -10.19
N GLU A 5 -9.04 -0.20 -10.79
CA GLU A 5 -8.40 0.12 -12.05
C GLU A 5 -6.91 -0.26 -11.98
N PRO A 6 -6.42 -1.13 -12.87
CA PRO A 6 -5.01 -1.53 -12.89
C PRO A 6 -4.07 -0.33 -13.08
N GLU A 7 -4.59 0.81 -13.53
CA GLU A 7 -3.89 2.08 -13.63
C GLU A 7 -3.45 2.65 -12.28
N ALA A 8 -4.24 2.47 -11.21
CA ALA A 8 -3.84 2.92 -9.87
C ALA A 8 -2.71 2.03 -9.31
N ALA A 9 -2.82 0.71 -9.48
CA ALA A 9 -1.76 -0.23 -9.11
C ALA A 9 -0.49 0.01 -9.96
N ALA A 10 -0.65 0.30 -11.25
CA ALA A 10 0.45 0.60 -12.17
C ALA A 10 1.14 1.93 -11.84
N ALA A 11 0.40 2.98 -11.47
CA ALA A 11 0.98 4.27 -11.06
C ALA A 11 1.84 4.13 -9.79
N TRP A 12 1.47 3.23 -8.87
CA TRP A 12 2.26 2.93 -7.68
C TRP A 12 3.44 2.00 -7.95
N SER A 13 3.27 0.97 -8.79
CA SER A 13 4.40 0.12 -9.21
C SER A 13 5.45 0.90 -10.00
N ASN A 14 5.04 1.89 -10.80
CA ASN A 14 5.94 2.67 -11.64
C ASN A 14 6.66 3.80 -10.89
N THR A 15 6.19 4.20 -9.70
CA THR A 15 6.83 5.29 -8.93
C THR A 15 8.06 4.84 -8.15
N ILE A 16 8.37 3.54 -8.09
CA ILE A 16 9.39 3.05 -7.17
C ILE A 16 10.34 2.03 -7.80
N SER A 17 11.44 2.53 -8.35
CA SER A 17 12.52 1.73 -8.97
C SER A 17 13.53 1.15 -7.97
N GLU A 18 13.55 1.59 -6.70
CA GLU A 18 14.53 1.16 -5.70
C GLU A 18 13.87 0.47 -4.48
N PRO A 19 14.23 -0.78 -4.16
CA PRO A 19 13.52 -1.60 -3.17
C PRO A 19 13.65 -1.12 -1.71
N ASN A 20 14.79 -0.57 -1.31
CA ASN A 20 14.96 -0.06 0.06
C ASN A 20 14.21 1.25 0.28
N GLN A 21 14.33 2.19 -0.67
CA GLN A 21 13.59 3.45 -0.62
C GLN A 21 12.08 3.22 -0.73
N ARG A 22 11.67 2.15 -1.42
CA ARG A 22 10.27 1.75 -1.57
C ARG A 22 9.57 1.51 -0.26
N VAL A 23 10.18 0.73 0.62
CA VAL A 23 9.55 0.34 1.88
C VAL A 23 9.36 1.57 2.77
N GLU A 24 10.35 2.45 2.86
CA GLU A 24 10.24 3.66 3.67
C GLU A 24 9.17 4.63 3.14
N GLN A 25 9.13 4.85 1.82
CA GLN A 25 8.12 5.72 1.20
C GLN A 25 6.71 5.14 1.31
N LEU A 26 6.57 3.82 1.12
CA LEU A 26 5.29 3.12 1.30
C LEU A 26 4.78 3.25 2.72
N ASN A 27 5.64 3.04 3.72
CA ASN A 27 5.26 3.19 5.12
C ASN A 27 4.71 4.59 5.40
N ARG A 28 5.44 5.65 4.97
CA ARG A 28 4.99 7.03 5.18
C ARG A 28 3.70 7.35 4.45
N ALA A 29 3.55 6.90 3.21
CA ALA A 29 2.36 7.17 2.43
C ALA A 29 1.14 6.42 2.97
N ILE A 30 1.32 5.15 3.36
CA ILE A 30 0.28 4.34 3.98
C ILE A 30 -0.12 4.90 5.34
N LEU A 31 0.81 5.38 6.16
CA LEU A 31 0.49 6.06 7.42
C LEU A 31 -0.34 7.33 7.20
N SER A 32 0.05 8.16 6.22
CA SER A 32 -0.71 9.37 5.89
C SER A 32 -2.10 9.03 5.31
N TRP A 33 -2.19 7.99 4.50
CA TRP A 33 -3.43 7.57 3.85
C TRP A 33 -4.36 6.91 4.85
N SER A 34 -3.84 6.04 5.73
CA SER A 34 -4.62 5.36 6.76
C SER A 34 -5.18 6.32 7.79
N ALA A 35 -4.47 7.41 8.10
CA ALA A 35 -4.95 8.47 8.99
C ALA A 35 -6.21 9.17 8.46
N SER A 36 -6.39 9.25 7.13
CA SER A 36 -7.59 9.85 6.53
C SER A 36 -8.63 8.80 6.11
N GLN A 37 -8.17 7.67 5.56
CA GLN A 37 -8.99 6.67 4.86
C GLN A 37 -8.40 5.25 5.11
N PRO A 38 -8.56 4.69 6.32
CA PRO A 38 -7.95 3.42 6.69
C PRO A 38 -8.48 2.24 5.85
N GLN A 39 -9.76 2.26 5.48
CA GLN A 39 -10.37 1.20 4.67
C GLN A 39 -9.77 1.14 3.25
N GLN A 40 -9.53 2.29 2.61
CA GLN A 40 -8.94 2.35 1.27
C GLN A 40 -7.47 1.97 1.29
N ALA A 41 -6.72 2.42 2.31
CA ALA A 41 -5.33 2.02 2.49
C ALA A 41 -5.20 0.50 2.64
N LEU A 42 -6.10 -0.14 3.40
CA LEU A 42 -6.09 -1.58 3.59
C LEU A 42 -6.43 -2.34 2.30
N GLN A 43 -7.43 -1.87 1.56
CA GLN A 43 -7.81 -2.44 0.26
C GLN A 43 -6.64 -2.36 -0.73
N TRP A 44 -6.00 -1.20 -0.83
CA TRP A 44 -4.83 -1.01 -1.68
C TRP A 44 -3.68 -1.95 -1.30
N VAL A 45 -3.37 -2.09 0.00
CA VAL A 45 -2.31 -3.01 0.45
C VAL A 45 -2.64 -4.44 0.04
N GLN A 46 -3.90 -4.86 0.12
CA GLN A 46 -4.33 -6.20 -0.27
C GLN A 46 -4.19 -6.47 -1.77
N GLU A 47 -4.47 -5.48 -2.59
CA GLU A 47 -4.45 -5.57 -4.06
C GLU A 47 -3.09 -5.28 -4.68
N ALA A 48 -2.26 -4.47 -4.03
CA ALA A 48 -0.92 -4.19 -4.49
C ALA A 48 -0.11 -5.50 -4.55
N GLU A 49 0.62 -5.69 -5.64
CA GLU A 49 1.59 -6.78 -5.82
C GLU A 49 2.85 -6.52 -4.98
N LEU A 50 2.66 -6.53 -3.67
CA LEU A 50 3.71 -6.46 -2.66
C LEU A 50 4.08 -7.87 -2.21
N GLU A 51 5.33 -8.00 -1.78
CA GLU A 51 5.79 -9.18 -1.04
C GLU A 51 4.87 -9.45 0.15
N ALA A 52 4.62 -10.72 0.43
CA ALA A 52 3.68 -11.13 1.47
C ALA A 52 4.05 -10.55 2.84
N ASP A 53 5.35 -10.45 3.16
CA ASP A 53 5.84 -9.88 4.42
C ASP A 53 5.54 -8.38 4.52
N LEU A 54 5.90 -7.61 3.49
CA LEU A 54 5.63 -6.18 3.40
C LEU A 54 4.13 -5.87 3.47
N ARG A 55 3.32 -6.67 2.76
CA ARG A 55 1.86 -6.55 2.78
C ARG A 55 1.30 -6.70 4.18
N ASN A 56 1.75 -7.72 4.91
CA ASN A 56 1.33 -7.94 6.30
C ASN A 56 1.81 -6.80 7.21
N ALA A 57 3.05 -6.32 7.05
CA ALA A 57 3.58 -5.21 7.84
C ALA A 57 2.78 -3.91 7.64
N LEU A 58 2.38 -3.60 6.41
CA LEU A 58 1.55 -2.43 6.08
C LEU A 58 0.11 -2.61 6.54
N ALA A 59 -0.49 -3.79 6.31
CA ALA A 59 -1.86 -4.08 6.75
C ALA A 59 -1.99 -4.02 8.27
N ASN A 60 -0.98 -4.52 9.00
CA ASN A 60 -0.94 -4.46 10.46
C ASN A 60 -0.77 -3.03 10.96
N GLN A 61 -0.02 -2.17 10.27
CA GLN A 61 0.06 -0.75 10.59
C GLN A 61 -1.25 0.02 10.38
N ILE A 62 -2.05 -0.37 9.38
CA ILE A 62 -3.36 0.25 9.11
C ILE A 62 -4.41 -0.25 10.11
N GLY A 63 -4.33 -1.52 10.49
CA GLY A 63 -5.29 -2.20 11.36
C GLY A 63 -4.92 -2.26 12.84
N ALA A 64 -3.79 -1.69 13.26
CA ALA A 64 -3.45 -1.52 14.67
C ALA A 64 -4.29 -0.37 15.26
N ASP A 65 -5.49 -0.70 15.70
CA ASP A 65 -6.26 0.03 16.72
C ASP A 65 -6.05 -0.64 18.09
#